data_AF-A0A0Q7B607-F1
#
_entry.id   AF-A0A0Q7B607-F1
#
_cell.length_a   1.000
_cell.length_b   1.000
_cell.length_c   1.000
_cell.angle_alpha   90.00
_cell.angle_beta   90.00
_cell.angle_gamma   90.00
#
_symmetry.space_group_name_H-M   'P 1'
#
loop_
_entity.id
_entity.type
_entity.pdbx_description
1 polymer ?
#
loop_
_entity_poly.entity_id
_entity_poly.type
_entity_poly.pdbx_seq_one_letter_code
_entity_poly.pdbx_strand_id
1 'polypeptide(L)' 'MSGVVAVFEVSRSGAGHRWVLRNWDGEVLAQNDGYLTRAAAVQDIERLRVASITANVVEV' A
#
# COMPACT_ATOMS: atom_id res chain seq x y z
N MET A 1 -2.74 23.68 2.36
CA MET A 1 -1.90 22.55 2.82
C MET A 1 -2.58 21.28 2.33
N SER A 2 -1.96 20.54 1.42
CA SER A 2 -2.53 19.28 0.92
C SER A 2 -2.61 18.30 2.09
N GLY A 3 -3.82 17.90 2.50
CA GLY A 3 -4.08 17.01 3.63
C GLY A 3 -3.75 15.53 3.36
N VAL A 4 -2.78 15.26 2.49
CA VAL A 4 -2.35 13.91 2.14
C VAL A 4 -1.13 13.59 3.00
N VAL A 5 -1.33 12.72 4.00
CA VAL A 5 -0.26 12.28 4.92
C VAL A 5 0.58 11.13 4.36
N ALA A 6 0.02 10.35 3.43
CA ALA A 6 0.70 9.26 2.75
C ALA A 6 0.01 8.90 1.42
N VAL A 7 0.76 8.29 0.49
CA VAL A 7 0.28 7.90 -0.85
C VAL A 7 0.69 6.46 -1.17
N PHE A 8 -0.26 5.70 -1.73
CA PHE A 8 0.03 4.43 -2.36
C PHE A 8 0.53 4.63 -3.80
N GLU A 9 1.74 4.17 -4.09
CA GLU A 9 2.34 4.16 -5.42
C GLU A 9 2.27 2.75 -5.98
N VAL A 10 1.60 2.56 -7.12
CA VAL A 10 1.55 1.27 -7.83
C VAL A 10 2.50 1.30 -9.02
N SER A 11 3.46 0.37 -9.06
CA SER A 11 4.46 0.27 -10.13
C SER A 11 4.55 -1.15 -10.67
N ARG A 12 5.09 -1.29 -11.89
CA ARG A 12 5.46 -2.61 -12.43
C ARG A 12 6.75 -3.09 -11.77
N SER A 13 6.80 -4.38 -11.43
CA SER A 13 7.99 -5.03 -10.89
C SER A 13 8.15 -6.39 -11.57
N GLY A 14 9.13 -6.49 -12.48
CA GLY A 14 9.28 -7.66 -13.35
C GLY A 14 8.02 -7.92 -14.18
N ALA A 15 7.51 -9.15 -14.11
CA ALA A 15 6.25 -9.55 -14.76
C ALA A 15 4.99 -9.15 -13.97
N GLY A 16 5.13 -8.58 -12.77
CA GLY A 16 4.03 -8.26 -11.87
C GLY A 16 3.89 -6.77 -11.55
N HIS A 17 3.12 -6.50 -10.51
CA HIS A 17 2.78 -5.18 -10.01
C HIS A 17 2.98 -5.15 -8.50
N ARG A 18 3.64 -4.11 -7.99
CA ARG A 18 3.84 -3.88 -6.56
C ARG A 18 3.25 -2.54 -6.16
N TRP A 19 2.93 -2.41 -4.89
CA TRP A 19 2.59 -1.13 -4.30
C TRP A 19 3.49 -0.83 -3.10
N VAL A 20 3.76 0.45 -2.91
CA VAL A 20 4.47 1.00 -1.75
C VAL A 20 3.62 2.14 -1.17
N LEU A 21 3.49 2.19 0.14
CA LEU A 21 2.89 3.33 0.86
C LEU A 21 4.02 4.23 1.36
N ARG A 22 4.05 5.49 0.92
CA ARG A 22 5.03 6.48 1.36
C ARG A 22 4.38 7.61 2.13
N ASN A 23 5.01 8.07 3.21
CA ASN A 23 4.61 9.32 3.86
C ASN A 23 5.08 10.55 3.04
N TRP A 24 4.71 11.73 3.50
CA TRP A 24 5.08 13.00 2.88
C TRP A 24 6.58 13.29 2.87
N ASP A 25 7.34 12.69 3.80
CA ASP A 25 8.81 12.72 3.85
C ASP A 25 9.47 11.71 2.88
N GLY A 26 8.67 10.88 2.19
CA GLY A 26 9.14 9.87 1.24
C GLY A 26 9.52 8.53 1.88
N GLU A 27 9.41 8.39 3.20
CA GLU A 27 9.68 7.15 3.92
C GLU A 27 8.65 6.08 3.58
N VAL A 28 9.12 4.84 3.45
CA VAL A 28 8.26 3.69 3.18
C VAL A 28 7.62 3.22 4.48
N LEU A 29 6.30 3.31 4.57
CA LEU A 29 5.52 2.83 5.71
C LEU A 29 5.09 1.37 5.55
N ALA A 30 4.79 0.95 4.32
CA ALA A 30 4.38 -0.41 3.98
C ALA A 30 4.66 -0.72 2.51
N GLN A 31 4.78 -2.00 2.19
CA GLN A 31 4.90 -2.50 0.82
C GLN A 31 4.31 -3.91 0.72
N ASN A 32 3.92 -4.34 -0.49
CA ASN A 32 3.55 -5.73 -0.73
C ASN A 32 4.68 -6.54 -1.38
N ASP A 33 4.48 -7.85 -1.45
CA ASP A 33 5.39 -8.76 -2.14
C ASP A 33 5.20 -8.76 -3.68
N GLY A 34 4.00 -8.37 -4.11
CA GLY A 34 3.62 -8.20 -5.52
C GLY A 34 2.41 -9.03 -5.94
N TYR A 35 1.83 -8.64 -7.08
CA TYR A 35 0.69 -9.27 -7.72
C TYR A 35 0.94 -9.48 -9.21
N LEU A 36 0.31 -10.49 -9.81
CA LEU A 36 0.38 -10.71 -11.26
C LEU A 36 -0.26 -9.56 -12.04
N THR A 37 -1.35 -8.98 -11.51
CA THR A 37 -2.11 -7.93 -12.21
C THR A 37 -2.15 -6.63 -11.41
N ARG A 38 -2.25 -5.51 -12.13
CA ARG A 38 -2.46 -4.19 -11.52
C ARG A 38 -3.75 -4.14 -10.72
N ALA A 39 -4.80 -4.78 -11.23
CA ALA A 39 -6.11 -4.80 -10.59
C ALA A 39 -6.04 -5.46 -9.19
N ALA A 40 -5.31 -6.57 -9.06
CA ALA A 40 -5.11 -7.22 -7.77
C ALA A 40 -4.31 -6.34 -6.79
N ALA A 41 -3.27 -5.65 -7.27
CA ALA A 41 -2.51 -4.69 -6.45
C ALA A 41 -3.39 -3.54 -5.93
N VAL A 42 -4.25 -2.99 -6.78
CA VAL A 42 -5.18 -1.92 -6.39
C VAL A 42 -6.25 -2.44 -5.44
N GLN A 43 -6.80 -3.63 -5.68
CA GLN A 43 -7.80 -4.24 -4.80
C GLN A 43 -7.25 -4.49 -3.39
N ASP A 44 -5.97 -4.86 -3.29
CA ASP A 44 -5.30 -5.03 -2.01
C ASP A 44 -5.18 -3.71 -1.24
N ILE A 45 -4.81 -2.62 -1.92
CA ILE A 45 -4.81 -1.27 -1.34
C ILE A 45 -6.19 -0.90 -0.79
N GLU A 46 -7.26 -1.13 -1.56
CA GLU A 46 -8.62 -0.79 -1.11
C GLU A 46 -9.03 -1.61 0.12
N ARG A 47 -8.64 -2.89 0.20
CA ARG A 47 -8.87 -3.69 1.41
C ARG A 47 -8.11 -3.13 2.60
N LEU A 48 -6.83 -2.77 2.42
CA LEU A 48 -6.02 -2.20 3.49
C LEU A 48 -6.55 -0.85 3.99
N ARG A 49 -7.04 0.02 3.09
CA ARG A 49 -7.64 1.30 3.46
C ARG A 49 -8.85 1.15 4.39
N VAL A 50 -9.60 0.05 4.24
CA VAL A 50 -10.76 -0.24 5.09
C VAL A 50 -10.33 -0.99 6.35
N ALA A 51 -9.52 -2.03 6.21
CA ALA A 51 -9.11 -2.90 7.31
C ALA A 51 -8.24 -2.18 8.35
N SER A 52 -7.38 -1.25 7.93
CA SER A 52 -6.48 -0.54 8.83
C SER A 52 -7.20 0.34 9.85
N ILE A 53 -8.45 0.73 9.58
CA ILE A 53 -9.25 1.58 10.47
C ILE A 53 -9.55 0.85 11.79
N THR A 54 -9.74 -0.46 11.75
CA THR A 54 -10.16 -1.28 12.89
C THR A 54 -9.17 -2.38 13.27
N ALA A 55 -8.00 -2.42 12.63
CA ALA A 55 -6.99 -3.43 12.89
C ALA A 55 -6.42 -3.29 14.32
N ASN A 56 -6.21 -4.43 14.97
CA ASN A 56 -5.53 -4.49 16.28
C ASN A 56 -4.05 -4.79 16.09
N VAL A 57 -3.20 -4.27 16.98
CA VAL A 57 -1.79 -4.65 17.08
C VAL A 57 -1.69 -5.89 17.96
N VAL A 58 -0.97 -6.91 17.47
CA VAL A 58 -0.72 -8.17 18.18
C VAL A 58 0.77 -8.46 18.14
N GLU A 59 1.36 -8.74 19.31
CA GLU A 59 2.74 -9.21 19.45
C GLU A 59 2.75 -10.75 19.42
N VAL A 60 3.65 -11.36 18.63
CA VAL A 60 3.73 -12.82 18.41
C VAL A 60 5.12 -13.37 18.66
#